data_AF-A0A9P5T2U4-F1
#
_entry.id   AF-A0A9P5T2U4-F1
#
_cell.length_a   1.000
_cell.length_b   1.000
_cell.length_c   1.000
_cell.angle_alpha   90.00
_cell.angle_beta   90.00
_cell.angle_gamma   90.00
#
_symmetry.space_group_name_H-M   'P 1'
#
loop_
_entity.id
_entity.type
_entity.pdbx_description
1 polymer ?
#
loop_
_entity_poly.entity_id
_entity_poly.type
_entity_poly.pdbx_seq_one_letter_code
_entity_poly.pdbx_strand_id
1 'polypeptide(L)'
;VILDLKNKQMRDLAKLETDDTTAIKVLRQNCDEHGTTKMMLEMVKAGFLQNQDPFIKNLLALFKHRQHEELAKKARILVPEGAYLLGVCDETGDLKEGEIFVQISGSEGSSKRRIIEAECIVVRCPCFHPGDVRVVRAVNCESLAHLHDVVVFNTKGSRGIPSMCSGGDLDGDDFTVIWDERIVKKVKQCEPMDYSGQGTLTANNVTIHDIKRFFVQYAVSDNLGVIANAHLALSDQLEGGPFHSKCLKLAKLHSDAVDFPKSGIPAQMTPDLRAEKYPDFMEKPPGISYESERILGRIFRECSKALKPWVPQDYQQSFNKLLVIDGHEDYLDDAHKFKEEYDREMSSLKNQYGVKSDLEVVSGFITGTDIITNKKGHDIRKLIQGAYAGIRRKWRKELEEEFYAPGSKNVDHQNQPFLERKASAWYAVCYQDLKPGDPYTFPWVAWDTLCTIAHRVRTQQLTEDDPTSVSVSGDEGIESTVIEEPSQFIAAGLTSHGPQTTPSGTPLALAVTMQNLSSEEPSSPVDAVDSHDIEAPLSTHSPNQSEPRPLRIAVTLLTGFQAGAISVEPDVDDKVLHEVLGY
;
A
#
# COMPACT_ATOMS: atom_id res chain seq x y z
N VAL A 1 -18.03 14.61 -13.45
CA VAL A 1 -16.63 14.59 -12.95
C VAL A 1 -16.24 13.23 -12.41
N ILE A 2 -16.77 12.77 -11.26
CA ILE A 2 -16.38 11.46 -10.67
C ILE A 2 -16.62 10.28 -11.64
N LEU A 3 -17.80 10.21 -12.26
CA LEU A 3 -18.09 9.18 -13.29
C LEU A 3 -17.16 9.29 -14.51
N ASP A 4 -16.75 10.50 -14.89
CA ASP A 4 -15.87 10.71 -16.04
C ASP A 4 -14.45 10.22 -15.75
N LEU A 5 -13.96 10.45 -14.52
CA LEU A 5 -12.69 9.91 -14.04
C LEU A 5 -12.74 8.39 -13.99
N LYS A 6 -13.79 7.81 -13.43
CA LYS A 6 -14.04 6.35 -13.46
C LYS A 6 -14.06 5.82 -14.88
N ASN A 7 -14.79 6.46 -15.80
CA ASN A 7 -14.90 6.04 -17.20
C ASN A 7 -13.56 6.14 -17.94
N LYS A 8 -12.75 7.17 -17.65
CA LYS A 8 -11.38 7.28 -18.17
C LYS A 8 -10.50 6.13 -17.66
N GLN A 9 -10.53 5.85 -16.36
CA GLN A 9 -9.78 4.75 -15.76
C GLN A 9 -10.18 3.39 -16.37
N MET A 10 -11.48 3.14 -16.57
CA MET A 10 -11.98 1.93 -17.23
C MET A 10 -11.50 1.80 -18.68
N ARG A 11 -11.45 2.91 -19.44
CA ARG A 11 -10.93 2.91 -20.82
C ARG A 11 -9.43 2.65 -20.88
N ASP A 12 -8.67 3.20 -19.95
CA ASP A 12 -7.23 2.94 -19.85
C ASP A 12 -6.98 1.46 -19.47
N LEU A 13 -7.73 0.91 -18.52
CA LEU A 13 -7.67 -0.52 -18.16
C LEU A 13 -8.07 -1.46 -19.31
N ALA A 14 -8.99 -1.04 -20.18
CA ALA A 14 -9.40 -1.85 -21.33
C ALA A 14 -8.26 -2.05 -22.35
N LYS A 15 -7.31 -1.12 -22.43
CA LYS A 15 -6.16 -1.16 -23.36
C LYS A 15 -4.87 -1.69 -22.72
N LEU A 16 -4.91 -2.03 -21.44
CA LEU A 16 -3.73 -2.39 -20.65
C LEU A 16 -2.96 -3.58 -21.25
N GLU A 17 -3.66 -4.56 -21.81
CA GLU A 17 -3.09 -5.81 -22.32
C GLU A 17 -2.65 -5.73 -23.80
N THR A 18 -2.90 -4.58 -24.47
CA THR A 18 -2.71 -4.46 -25.93
C THR A 18 -1.94 -3.21 -26.37
N ASP A 19 -1.79 -2.22 -25.50
CA ASP A 19 -1.09 -0.97 -25.81
C ASP A 19 -0.01 -0.67 -24.76
N ASP A 20 1.25 -0.85 -25.13
CA ASP A 20 2.41 -0.63 -24.27
C ASP A 20 2.43 0.77 -23.64
N THR A 21 2.06 1.79 -24.41
CA THR A 21 2.04 3.18 -23.93
C THR A 21 1.04 3.34 -22.79
N THR A 22 -0.16 2.79 -22.94
CA THR A 22 -1.18 2.77 -21.89
C THR A 22 -0.75 1.89 -20.72
N ALA A 23 -0.15 0.72 -20.97
CA ALA A 23 0.37 -0.16 -19.92
C ALA A 23 1.41 0.56 -19.05
N ILE A 24 2.44 1.15 -19.66
CA ILE A 24 3.47 1.95 -18.99
C ILE A 24 2.83 3.09 -18.18
N LYS A 25 1.91 3.84 -18.78
CA LYS A 25 1.21 4.94 -18.11
C LYS A 25 0.42 4.46 -16.89
N VAL A 26 -0.38 3.40 -17.03
CA VAL A 26 -1.22 2.89 -15.94
C VAL A 26 -0.35 2.31 -14.84
N LEU A 27 0.66 1.50 -15.15
CA LEU A 27 1.55 0.90 -14.16
C LEU A 27 2.29 1.95 -13.33
N ARG A 28 2.83 3.00 -13.98
CA ARG A 28 3.43 4.16 -13.28
C ARG A 28 2.47 4.87 -12.34
N GLN A 29 1.17 4.87 -12.66
CA GLN A 29 0.12 5.47 -11.82
C GLN A 29 -0.37 4.52 -10.70
N ASN A 30 0.30 3.39 -10.50
CA ASN A 30 -0.16 2.27 -9.68
C ASN A 30 0.93 1.61 -8.84
N CYS A 31 1.99 2.34 -8.46
CA CYS A 31 3.10 1.77 -7.69
C CYS A 31 2.61 1.02 -6.43
N ASP A 32 3.10 -0.19 -6.25
CA ASP A 32 2.83 -1.05 -5.10
C ASP A 32 4.07 -1.24 -4.22
N GLU A 33 3.85 -1.53 -2.94
CA GLU A 33 4.92 -1.69 -1.94
C GLU A 33 5.86 -2.86 -2.20
N HIS A 34 5.44 -3.85 -3.01
CA HIS A 34 6.20 -5.06 -3.27
C HIS A 34 7.00 -5.00 -4.59
N GLY A 35 6.87 -3.91 -5.35
CA GLY A 35 7.58 -3.66 -6.59
C GLY A 35 7.06 -4.43 -7.80
N THR A 36 5.90 -5.10 -7.70
CA THR A 36 5.34 -5.92 -8.79
C THR A 36 5.02 -5.06 -10.02
N THR A 37 4.47 -3.87 -9.82
CA THR A 37 4.14 -2.89 -10.86
C THR A 37 5.39 -2.33 -11.52
N LYS A 38 6.48 -2.17 -10.77
CA LYS A 38 7.79 -1.80 -11.30
C LYS A 38 8.37 -2.92 -12.18
N MET A 39 8.33 -4.16 -11.71
CA MET A 39 8.71 -5.33 -12.51
C MET A 39 7.91 -5.38 -13.82
N MET A 40 6.57 -5.31 -13.74
CA MET A 40 5.72 -5.30 -14.94
C MET A 40 6.05 -4.13 -15.87
N LEU A 41 6.34 -2.94 -15.32
CA LEU A 41 6.71 -1.76 -16.09
C LEU A 41 8.00 -1.99 -16.90
N GLU A 42 9.04 -2.52 -16.26
CA GLU A 42 10.31 -2.83 -16.93
C GLU A 42 10.14 -3.95 -17.97
N MET A 43 9.31 -4.96 -17.68
CA MET A 43 9.00 -6.00 -18.66
C MET A 43 8.27 -5.46 -19.90
N VAL A 44 7.32 -4.54 -19.73
CA VAL A 44 6.65 -3.89 -20.86
C VAL A 44 7.66 -3.07 -21.67
N LYS A 45 8.55 -2.30 -21.02
CA LYS A 45 9.63 -1.56 -21.70
C LYS A 45 10.60 -2.47 -22.45
N ALA A 46 10.90 -3.65 -21.89
CA ALA A 46 11.74 -4.67 -22.53
C ALA A 46 11.05 -5.37 -23.72
N GLY A 47 9.77 -5.07 -24.00
CA GLY A 47 9.05 -5.56 -25.17
C GLY A 47 8.35 -6.91 -24.97
N PHE A 48 8.26 -7.42 -23.72
CA PHE A 48 7.60 -8.70 -23.45
C PHE A 48 6.10 -8.68 -23.81
N LEU A 49 5.43 -7.53 -23.66
CA LEU A 49 4.03 -7.38 -24.06
C LEU A 49 3.85 -7.48 -25.59
N GLN A 50 4.74 -6.83 -26.36
CA GLN A 50 4.76 -6.89 -27.83
C GLN A 50 4.97 -8.33 -28.31
N ASN A 51 5.88 -9.05 -27.65
CA ASN A 51 6.20 -10.45 -27.93
C ASN A 51 5.14 -11.44 -27.44
N GLN A 52 4.00 -10.96 -26.92
CA GLN A 52 2.90 -11.77 -26.42
C GLN A 52 3.32 -12.74 -25.30
N ASP A 53 4.27 -12.36 -24.45
CA ASP A 53 4.75 -13.23 -23.37
C ASP A 53 3.60 -13.58 -22.38
N PRO A 54 3.37 -14.86 -22.06
CA PRO A 54 2.24 -15.29 -21.26
C PRO A 54 2.27 -14.75 -19.84
N PHE A 55 3.46 -14.54 -19.25
CA PHE A 55 3.59 -14.10 -17.88
C PHE A 55 3.17 -12.64 -17.74
N ILE A 56 3.74 -11.73 -18.54
CA ILE A 56 3.35 -10.31 -18.47
C ILE A 56 1.87 -10.12 -18.84
N LYS A 57 1.36 -10.82 -19.86
CA LYS A 57 -0.04 -10.69 -20.25
C LYS A 57 -0.99 -11.17 -19.16
N ASN A 58 -0.69 -12.30 -18.52
CA ASN A 58 -1.52 -12.80 -17.42
C ASN A 58 -1.41 -11.91 -16.18
N LEU A 59 -0.23 -11.37 -15.87
CA LEU A 59 -0.06 -10.39 -14.80
C LEU A 59 -0.84 -9.09 -15.05
N LEU A 60 -0.81 -8.56 -16.28
CA LEU A 60 -1.60 -7.38 -16.65
C LEU A 60 -3.11 -7.66 -16.57
N ALA A 61 -3.56 -8.83 -17.02
CA ALA A 61 -4.96 -9.25 -16.89
C ALA A 61 -5.39 -9.38 -15.42
N LEU A 62 -4.54 -9.94 -14.57
CA LEU A 62 -4.76 -10.08 -13.13
C LEU A 62 -4.80 -8.70 -12.44
N PHE A 63 -3.83 -7.85 -12.74
CA PHE A 63 -3.77 -6.48 -12.25
C PHE A 63 -5.02 -5.70 -12.67
N LYS A 64 -5.44 -5.81 -13.94
CA LYS A 64 -6.68 -5.22 -14.43
C LYS A 64 -7.89 -5.71 -13.64
N HIS A 65 -8.02 -7.02 -13.42
CA HIS A 65 -9.08 -7.59 -12.60
C HIS A 65 -9.08 -6.97 -11.19
N ARG A 66 -7.92 -6.90 -10.54
CA ARG A 66 -7.75 -6.28 -9.22
C ARG A 66 -8.16 -4.81 -9.20
N GLN A 67 -7.81 -4.07 -10.25
CA GLN A 67 -8.19 -2.67 -10.42
C GLN A 67 -9.70 -2.48 -10.60
N HIS A 68 -10.36 -3.38 -11.33
CA HIS A 68 -11.82 -3.40 -11.43
C HIS A 68 -12.48 -3.72 -10.08
N GLU A 69 -11.92 -4.65 -9.30
CA GLU A 69 -12.44 -4.97 -7.97
C GLU A 69 -12.34 -3.78 -7.02
N GLU A 70 -11.19 -3.09 -7.00
CA GLU A 70 -11.02 -1.88 -6.18
C GLU A 70 -11.95 -0.74 -6.61
N LEU A 71 -12.26 -0.62 -7.91
CA LEU A 71 -13.27 0.30 -8.40
C LEU A 71 -14.70 -0.11 -7.99
N ALA A 72 -15.05 -1.39 -8.09
CA ALA A 72 -16.38 -1.87 -7.74
C ALA A 72 -16.64 -1.79 -6.23
N LYS A 73 -15.78 -2.43 -5.44
CA LYS A 73 -15.98 -2.64 -4.00
C LYS A 73 -15.60 -1.44 -3.15
N LYS A 74 -14.69 -0.58 -3.64
CA LYS A 74 -14.18 0.56 -2.87
C LYS A 74 -14.29 1.90 -3.59
N ALA A 75 -14.82 1.94 -4.80
CA ALA A 75 -14.88 3.16 -5.62
C ALA A 75 -13.53 3.90 -5.68
N ARG A 76 -12.41 3.15 -5.78
CA ARG A 76 -11.05 3.71 -5.77
C ARG A 76 -10.69 4.33 -7.11
N ILE A 77 -11.05 5.60 -7.27
CA ILE A 77 -10.90 6.39 -8.50
C ILE A 77 -9.59 7.17 -8.46
N LEU A 78 -8.81 7.06 -9.53
CA LEU A 78 -7.60 7.86 -9.72
C LEU A 78 -7.96 9.33 -9.97
N VAL A 79 -7.37 10.23 -9.18
CA VAL A 79 -7.43 11.67 -9.40
C VAL A 79 -6.03 12.17 -9.73
N PRO A 80 -5.72 12.43 -11.02
CA PRO A 80 -4.36 12.82 -11.42
C PRO A 80 -3.88 14.14 -10.81
N GLU A 81 -4.82 15.06 -10.53
CA GLU A 81 -4.55 16.36 -9.92
C GLU A 81 -4.87 16.32 -8.43
N GLY A 82 -4.13 15.47 -7.73
CA GLY A 82 -4.14 15.39 -6.28
C GLY A 82 -3.01 14.52 -5.74
N ALA A 83 -2.75 14.66 -4.45
CA ALA A 83 -1.73 13.92 -3.71
C ALA A 83 -2.23 13.55 -2.30
N TYR A 84 -1.63 12.51 -1.72
CA TYR A 84 -1.76 12.14 -0.31
C TYR A 84 -0.42 12.44 0.35
N LEU A 85 -0.39 13.40 1.26
CA LEU A 85 0.83 14.06 1.73
C LEU A 85 0.83 14.17 3.26
N LEU A 86 1.98 13.94 3.87
CA LEU A 86 2.20 14.22 5.30
C LEU A 86 2.01 15.72 5.57
N GLY A 87 1.28 16.05 6.63
CA GLY A 87 1.10 17.43 7.09
C GLY A 87 2.27 17.93 7.92
N VAL A 88 2.75 19.14 7.63
CA VAL A 88 3.75 19.86 8.44
C VAL A 88 3.34 21.31 8.66
N CYS A 89 3.94 21.98 9.65
CA CYS A 89 3.68 23.39 9.93
C CYS A 89 4.66 24.31 9.19
N ASP A 90 4.19 25.52 8.87
CA ASP A 90 5.04 26.61 8.42
C ASP A 90 5.80 27.23 9.62
N GLU A 91 7.03 26.77 9.81
CA GLU A 91 7.95 27.28 10.85
C GLU A 91 8.48 28.69 10.54
N THR A 92 8.39 29.14 9.29
CA THR A 92 8.85 30.48 8.86
C THR A 92 7.81 31.55 9.16
N GLY A 93 6.53 31.15 9.17
CA GLY A 93 5.40 32.05 9.34
C GLY A 93 5.18 32.96 8.13
N ASP A 94 5.53 32.51 6.92
CA ASP A 94 5.34 33.26 5.68
C ASP A 94 3.94 33.08 5.08
N LEU A 95 3.33 31.89 5.22
CA LEU A 95 1.98 31.60 4.72
C LEU A 95 0.92 32.43 5.47
N LYS A 96 -0.10 32.91 4.75
CA LYS A 96 -1.26 33.60 5.34
C LYS A 96 -2.36 32.61 5.75
N GLU A 97 -3.35 33.10 6.48
CA GLU A 97 -4.55 32.31 6.82
C GLU A 97 -5.25 31.83 5.55
N GLY A 98 -5.44 30.51 5.44
CA GLY A 98 -6.04 29.86 4.27
C GLY A 98 -5.07 29.52 3.13
N GLU A 99 -3.78 29.84 3.27
CA GLU A 99 -2.73 29.44 2.33
C GLU A 99 -2.04 28.13 2.78
N ILE A 100 -1.64 27.32 1.81
CA ILE A 100 -0.78 26.14 1.99
C ILE A 100 0.39 26.18 1.00
N PHE A 101 1.47 25.47 1.29
CA PHE A 101 2.52 25.20 0.32
C PHE A 101 2.58 23.69 0.01
N VAL A 102 2.61 23.36 -1.28
CA VAL A 102 2.71 21.98 -1.76
C VAL A 102 3.70 21.92 -2.91
N GLN A 103 4.70 21.08 -2.75
CA GLN A 103 5.68 20.74 -3.77
C GLN A 103 5.81 19.23 -3.83
N ILE A 104 5.60 18.66 -5.02
CA ILE A 104 5.65 17.20 -5.23
C ILE A 104 6.81 16.83 -6.14
N SER A 105 7.41 15.67 -5.89
CA SER A 105 8.40 15.09 -6.78
C SER A 105 7.78 14.70 -8.12
N GLY A 106 8.54 14.89 -9.20
CA GLY A 106 8.12 14.46 -10.54
C GLY A 106 8.10 12.93 -10.67
N SER A 107 7.58 12.43 -11.80
CA SER A 107 7.63 11.00 -12.11
C SER A 107 9.08 10.47 -12.12
N GLU A 108 9.27 9.20 -11.72
CA GLU A 108 10.55 8.49 -11.60
C GLU A 108 11.60 8.95 -12.62
N GLY A 109 12.76 9.39 -12.12
CA GLY A 109 13.92 9.78 -12.92
C GLY A 109 14.04 11.28 -13.26
N SER A 110 13.04 12.10 -12.92
CA SER A 110 13.16 13.55 -13.03
C SER A 110 13.46 14.19 -11.66
N SER A 111 14.56 14.93 -11.55
CA SER A 111 14.83 15.84 -10.42
C SER A 111 13.87 17.05 -10.38
N LYS A 112 12.90 17.09 -11.32
CA LYS A 112 11.96 18.19 -11.49
C LYS A 112 10.87 18.08 -10.43
N ARG A 113 10.95 18.98 -9.45
CA ARG A 113 9.88 19.22 -8.48
C ARG A 113 8.79 20.07 -9.13
N ARG A 114 7.54 19.81 -8.78
CA ARG A 114 6.39 20.60 -9.23
C ARG A 114 5.78 21.32 -8.03
N ILE A 115 5.86 22.64 -8.02
CA ILE A 115 5.14 23.50 -7.09
C ILE A 115 3.69 23.61 -7.57
N ILE A 116 2.74 23.52 -6.64
CA ILE A 116 1.31 23.63 -6.93
C ILE A 116 0.83 25.04 -6.57
N GLU A 117 0.32 25.77 -7.56
CA GLU A 117 -0.24 27.11 -7.41
C GLU A 117 -1.69 27.12 -7.91
N ALA A 118 -2.64 26.78 -7.03
CA ALA A 118 -4.04 26.59 -7.38
C ALA A 118 -4.97 26.70 -6.16
N GLU A 119 -6.28 26.79 -6.39
CA GLU A 119 -7.24 26.44 -5.35
C GLU A 119 -7.25 24.93 -5.16
N CYS A 120 -7.20 24.51 -3.90
CA CYS A 120 -7.12 23.12 -3.52
C CYS A 120 -8.23 22.77 -2.54
N ILE A 121 -8.64 21.51 -2.55
CA ILE A 121 -9.36 20.88 -1.45
C ILE A 121 -8.33 20.17 -0.57
N VAL A 122 -8.45 20.31 0.74
CA VAL A 122 -7.75 19.52 1.74
C VAL A 122 -8.76 18.74 2.57
N VAL A 123 -8.52 17.45 2.74
CA VAL A 123 -9.27 16.56 3.63
C VAL A 123 -8.33 15.62 4.38
N ARG A 124 -8.68 15.29 5.62
CA ARG A 124 -8.12 14.15 6.34
C ARG A 124 -9.11 12.99 6.27
N CYS A 125 -8.61 11.77 6.13
CA CYS A 125 -9.45 10.59 6.08
C CYS A 125 -9.38 9.82 7.42
N PRO A 126 -10.51 9.33 7.95
CA PRO A 126 -11.85 9.39 7.36
C PRO A 126 -12.54 10.76 7.53
N CYS A 127 -13.33 11.15 6.52
CA CYS A 127 -14.10 12.40 6.49
C CYS A 127 -15.59 12.08 6.70
N PHE A 128 -16.18 12.59 7.78
CA PHE A 128 -17.57 12.31 8.16
C PHE A 128 -18.44 13.58 8.10
N HIS A 129 -17.94 14.68 8.65
CA HIS A 129 -18.69 15.92 8.72
C HIS A 129 -18.50 16.71 7.41
N PRO A 130 -19.57 17.30 6.82
CA PRO A 130 -19.43 18.08 5.58
C PRO A 130 -18.43 19.24 5.66
N GLY A 131 -18.21 19.79 6.86
CA GLY A 131 -17.23 20.85 7.16
C GLY A 131 -15.77 20.41 7.16
N ASP A 132 -15.48 19.10 7.11
CA ASP A 132 -14.12 18.53 7.11
C ASP A 132 -13.38 18.81 5.80
N VAL A 133 -14.14 19.13 4.76
CA VAL A 133 -13.63 19.50 3.44
C VAL A 133 -13.31 20.98 3.41
N ARG A 134 -12.01 21.31 3.36
CA ARG A 134 -11.53 22.69 3.36
C ARG A 134 -11.08 23.10 1.97
N VAL A 135 -11.53 24.27 1.52
CA VAL A 135 -10.98 24.91 0.32
C VAL A 135 -9.90 25.88 0.77
N VAL A 136 -8.71 25.76 0.17
CA VAL A 136 -7.51 26.51 0.52
C VAL A 136 -6.80 26.98 -0.75
N ARG A 137 -5.84 27.90 -0.62
CA ARG A 137 -5.01 28.36 -1.74
C ARG A 137 -3.60 27.79 -1.60
N ALA A 138 -3.18 26.95 -2.54
CA ALA A 138 -1.77 26.59 -2.66
C ALA A 138 -1.01 27.74 -3.34
N VAL A 139 0.08 28.20 -2.72
CA VAL A 139 0.90 29.32 -3.19
C VAL A 139 2.36 28.89 -3.29
N ASN A 140 3.12 29.54 -4.18
CA ASN A 140 4.56 29.41 -4.18
C ASN A 140 5.16 30.22 -3.01
N CYS A 141 6.07 29.59 -2.26
CA CYS A 141 6.74 30.18 -1.12
C CYS A 141 8.22 29.77 -1.13
N GLU A 142 9.10 30.71 -1.46
CA GLU A 142 10.53 30.43 -1.69
C GLU A 142 11.25 29.93 -0.43
N SER A 143 10.90 30.47 0.75
CA SER A 143 11.45 30.04 2.03
C SER A 143 11.15 28.57 2.35
N LEU A 144 10.05 28.03 1.81
CA LEU A 144 9.61 26.64 1.99
C LEU A 144 10.04 25.70 0.85
N ALA A 145 10.78 26.17 -0.16
CA ALA A 145 11.14 25.39 -1.35
C ALA A 145 12.00 24.13 -1.06
N HIS A 146 12.59 24.05 0.13
CA HIS A 146 13.33 22.87 0.60
C HIS A 146 12.39 21.71 0.99
N LEU A 147 11.15 22.00 1.39
CA LEU A 147 10.13 21.01 1.72
C LEU A 147 9.48 20.46 0.44
N HIS A 148 9.38 19.14 0.34
CA HIS A 148 8.75 18.45 -0.78
C HIS A 148 8.10 17.14 -0.31
N ASP A 149 7.12 16.68 -1.06
CA ASP A 149 6.28 15.50 -0.75
C ASP A 149 5.56 15.60 0.61
N VAL A 150 5.29 16.84 1.03
CA VAL A 150 4.51 17.22 2.22
C VAL A 150 3.54 18.36 1.87
N VAL A 151 2.52 18.54 2.69
CA VAL A 151 1.69 19.76 2.67
C VAL A 151 2.03 20.61 3.89
N VAL A 152 2.45 21.86 3.62
CA VAL A 152 2.80 22.81 4.68
C VAL A 152 1.59 23.70 4.97
N PHE A 153 1.14 23.68 6.21
CA PHE A 153 0.02 24.48 6.68
C PHE A 153 0.48 25.76 7.35
N ASN A 154 -0.25 26.84 7.10
CA ASN A 154 0.00 28.12 7.75
C ASN A 154 -0.15 28.04 9.28
N THR A 155 0.63 28.83 10.01
CA THR A 155 0.61 28.91 11.48
C THR A 155 -0.09 30.18 12.00
N LYS A 156 -0.82 30.86 11.12
CA LYS A 156 -1.58 32.10 11.39
C LYS A 156 -3.09 31.86 11.47
N GLY A 157 -3.82 32.80 12.06
CA GLY A 157 -5.28 32.76 12.09
C GLY A 157 -5.84 32.21 13.40
N SER A 158 -7.17 32.00 13.43
CA SER A 158 -7.90 31.66 14.66
C SER A 158 -7.98 30.15 14.96
N ARG A 159 -7.90 29.31 13.91
CA ARG A 159 -7.94 27.85 14.01
C ARG A 159 -7.13 27.25 12.85
N GLY A 160 -6.28 26.27 13.14
CA GLY A 160 -5.46 25.60 12.12
C GLY A 160 -6.30 24.73 11.18
N ILE A 161 -5.97 24.73 9.88
CA ILE A 161 -6.61 23.90 8.85
C ILE A 161 -6.61 22.40 9.22
N PRO A 162 -5.51 21.81 9.74
CA PRO A 162 -5.50 20.41 10.18
C PRO A 162 -6.66 20.07 11.13
N SER A 163 -6.88 20.89 12.16
CA SER A 163 -7.93 20.69 13.16
C SER A 163 -9.35 20.82 12.59
N MET A 164 -9.51 21.48 11.44
CA MET A 164 -10.78 21.57 10.73
C MET A 164 -11.07 20.34 9.88
N CYS A 165 -10.04 19.55 9.55
CA CYS A 165 -10.13 18.35 8.74
C CYS A 165 -10.23 17.11 9.64
N SER A 166 -11.44 16.74 10.06
CA SER A 166 -11.67 15.56 10.89
C SER A 166 -10.89 15.59 12.23
N GLY A 167 -10.65 16.79 12.78
CA GLY A 167 -9.88 16.96 14.03
C GLY A 167 -8.41 16.57 13.94
N GLY A 168 -7.80 16.66 12.74
CA GLY A 168 -6.40 16.31 12.55
C GLY A 168 -5.41 17.27 13.21
N ASP A 169 -4.17 16.82 13.32
CA ASP A 169 -3.04 17.60 13.80
C ASP A 169 -1.81 17.37 12.89
N LEU A 170 -0.60 17.55 13.40
CA LEU A 170 0.65 17.45 12.66
C LEU A 170 1.64 16.51 13.37
N ASP A 171 1.15 15.51 14.09
CA ASP A 171 1.98 14.51 14.78
C ASP A 171 2.38 13.30 13.90
N GLY A 172 1.94 13.31 12.64
CA GLY A 172 2.04 12.18 11.70
C GLY A 172 0.87 12.07 10.73
N ASP A 173 -0.13 12.95 10.83
CA ASP A 173 -1.31 12.96 9.97
C ASP A 173 -1.00 13.21 8.48
N ASP A 174 -1.60 12.37 7.64
CA ASP A 174 -1.61 12.56 6.20
C ASP A 174 -2.90 13.25 5.73
N PHE A 175 -2.76 14.11 4.75
CA PHE A 175 -3.82 14.88 4.14
C PHE A 175 -3.93 14.58 2.64
N THR A 176 -5.17 14.44 2.17
CA THR A 176 -5.47 14.42 0.75
C THR A 176 -5.62 15.85 0.25
N VAL A 177 -4.76 16.24 -0.69
CA VAL A 177 -4.81 17.54 -1.37
C VAL A 177 -5.25 17.32 -2.81
N ILE A 178 -6.31 18.01 -3.27
CA ILE A 178 -6.85 17.88 -4.63
C ILE A 178 -6.92 19.26 -5.27
N TRP A 179 -6.28 19.42 -6.44
CA TRP A 179 -6.29 20.66 -7.21
C TRP A 179 -6.96 20.49 -8.59
N ASP A 180 -7.72 19.41 -8.80
CA ASP A 180 -8.56 19.25 -9.99
C ASP A 180 -9.70 20.29 -9.97
N GLU A 181 -9.57 21.30 -10.81
CA GLU A 181 -10.48 22.45 -10.86
C GLU A 181 -11.96 22.04 -11.04
N ARG A 182 -12.21 20.90 -11.71
CA ARG A 182 -13.56 20.38 -11.95
C ARG A 182 -14.19 19.84 -10.67
N ILE A 183 -13.39 19.41 -9.70
CA ILE A 183 -13.81 18.97 -8.36
C ILE A 183 -13.88 20.18 -7.43
N VAL A 184 -12.82 20.99 -7.37
CA VAL A 184 -12.71 22.16 -6.48
C VAL A 184 -13.90 23.11 -6.63
N LYS A 185 -14.26 23.47 -7.86
CA LYS A 185 -15.40 24.36 -8.16
C LYS A 185 -16.77 23.84 -7.72
N LYS A 186 -16.89 22.55 -7.38
CA LYS A 186 -18.15 21.94 -6.96
C LYS A 186 -18.31 21.87 -5.44
N VAL A 187 -17.22 22.09 -4.69
CA VAL A 187 -17.26 22.06 -3.23
C VAL A 187 -17.85 23.36 -2.69
N LYS A 188 -18.78 23.21 -1.74
CA LYS A 188 -19.29 24.33 -0.94
C LYS A 188 -18.71 24.20 0.45
N GLN A 189 -17.95 25.19 0.87
CA GLN A 189 -17.34 25.21 2.18
C GLN A 189 -18.42 25.34 3.26
N CYS A 190 -18.33 24.49 4.27
CA CYS A 190 -19.23 24.46 5.41
C CYS A 190 -18.43 24.78 6.68
N GLU A 191 -19.11 25.15 7.76
CA GLU A 191 -18.44 25.32 9.04
C GLU A 191 -17.88 23.97 9.52
N PRO A 192 -16.60 23.92 9.93
CA PRO A 192 -15.99 22.68 10.43
C PRO A 192 -16.62 22.30 11.77
N MET A 193 -16.74 21.00 12.03
CA MET A 193 -17.22 20.52 13.33
C MET A 193 -16.27 20.96 14.45
N ASP A 194 -16.80 21.14 15.65
CA ASP A 194 -15.96 21.24 16.84
C ASP A 194 -15.51 19.84 17.30
N TYR A 195 -14.20 19.62 17.16
CA TYR A 195 -13.52 18.39 17.54
C TYR A 195 -13.00 18.43 18.99
N SER A 196 -13.44 19.41 19.79
CA SER A 196 -13.20 19.38 21.23
C SER A 196 -13.73 18.07 21.85
N GLY A 197 -12.84 17.39 22.57
CA GLY A 197 -13.14 16.12 23.24
C GLY A 197 -14.05 16.33 24.45
N GLN A 198 -14.74 15.26 24.88
CA GLN A 198 -15.65 15.27 26.03
C GLN A 198 -14.95 15.33 27.42
N GLY A 199 -13.65 15.62 27.44
CA GLY A 199 -12.79 15.47 28.61
C GLY A 199 -12.26 14.04 28.78
N THR A 200 -11.40 13.84 29.78
CA THR A 200 -10.75 12.56 30.07
C THR A 200 -11.10 12.10 31.48
N LEU A 201 -11.45 10.83 31.64
CA LEU A 201 -11.58 10.21 32.96
C LEU A 201 -10.20 10.13 33.61
N THR A 202 -10.03 10.85 34.72
CA THR A 202 -8.77 10.86 35.48
C THR A 202 -8.90 10.02 36.75
N ALA A 203 -7.87 9.23 37.07
CA ALA A 203 -7.74 8.54 38.34
C ALA A 203 -6.45 8.99 39.06
N ASN A 204 -6.54 9.26 40.37
CA ASN A 204 -5.39 9.71 41.16
C ASN A 204 -4.32 8.61 41.30
N ASN A 205 -4.74 7.34 41.40
CA ASN A 205 -3.88 6.17 41.45
C ASN A 205 -4.44 5.09 40.52
N VAL A 206 -3.67 4.70 39.50
CA VAL A 206 -4.05 3.64 38.57
C VAL A 206 -3.63 2.29 39.15
N THR A 207 -4.60 1.39 39.32
CA THR A 207 -4.38 0.02 39.80
C THR A 207 -4.54 -1.00 38.67
N ILE A 208 -4.07 -2.24 38.88
CA ILE A 208 -4.30 -3.33 37.92
C ILE A 208 -5.79 -3.62 37.71
N HIS A 209 -6.63 -3.34 38.71
CA HIS A 209 -8.09 -3.49 38.60
C HIS A 209 -8.66 -2.48 37.61
N ASP A 210 -8.15 -1.25 37.59
CA ASP A 210 -8.57 -0.23 36.62
C ASP A 210 -8.20 -0.64 35.19
N ILE A 211 -7.02 -1.23 35.00
CA ILE A 211 -6.58 -1.76 33.70
C ILE A 211 -7.50 -2.90 33.24
N LYS A 212 -7.79 -3.87 34.12
CA LYS A 212 -8.70 -4.99 33.81
C LYS A 212 -10.11 -4.49 33.47
N ARG A 213 -10.64 -3.56 34.26
CA ARG A 213 -11.95 -2.95 34.01
C ARG A 213 -11.97 -2.23 32.67
N PHE A 214 -10.95 -1.41 32.37
CA PHE A 214 -10.87 -0.71 31.10
C PHE A 214 -10.73 -1.67 29.92
N PHE A 215 -9.96 -2.76 30.06
CA PHE A 215 -9.84 -3.78 29.02
C PHE A 215 -11.20 -4.40 28.66
N VAL A 216 -11.99 -4.79 29.66
CA VAL A 216 -13.35 -5.32 29.45
C VAL A 216 -14.27 -4.25 28.89
N GLN A 217 -14.25 -3.04 29.44
CA GLN A 217 -15.05 -1.92 28.96
C GLN A 217 -14.75 -1.58 27.51
N TYR A 218 -13.47 -1.59 27.12
CA TYR A 218 -13.03 -1.36 25.75
C TYR A 218 -13.57 -2.44 24.81
N ALA A 219 -13.42 -3.72 25.17
CA ALA A 219 -13.89 -4.84 24.36
C ALA A 219 -15.41 -4.81 24.11
N VAL A 220 -16.20 -4.35 25.07
CA VAL A 220 -17.67 -4.28 24.97
C VAL A 220 -18.14 -2.98 24.30
N SER A 221 -17.38 -1.88 24.43
CA SER A 221 -17.80 -0.55 23.99
C SER A 221 -17.18 -0.10 22.66
N ASP A 222 -16.22 -0.84 22.10
CA ASP A 222 -15.66 -0.55 20.78
C ASP A 222 -16.71 -0.73 19.68
N ASN A 223 -17.31 0.39 19.28
CA ASN A 223 -18.36 0.47 18.28
C ASN A 223 -17.99 1.37 17.08
N LEU A 224 -16.71 1.72 16.94
CA LEU A 224 -16.22 2.63 15.90
C LEU A 224 -16.65 2.18 14.49
N GLY A 225 -16.48 0.88 14.21
CA GLY A 225 -16.88 0.29 12.93
C GLY A 225 -18.40 0.26 12.72
N VAL A 226 -19.19 0.14 13.79
CA VAL A 226 -20.67 0.15 13.71
C VAL A 226 -21.15 1.56 13.38
N ILE A 227 -20.62 2.57 14.06
CA ILE A 227 -20.92 3.99 13.81
C ILE A 227 -20.56 4.35 12.36
N ALA A 228 -19.38 3.94 11.89
CA ALA A 228 -18.93 4.20 10.53
C ALA A 228 -19.86 3.60 9.47
N ASN A 229 -20.27 2.33 9.64
CA ASN A 229 -21.18 1.66 8.72
C ASN A 229 -22.58 2.28 8.73
N ALA A 230 -23.08 2.67 9.91
CA ALA A 230 -24.36 3.35 10.02
C ALA A 230 -24.33 4.72 9.33
N HIS A 231 -23.25 5.48 9.49
CA HIS A 231 -23.07 6.76 8.80
C HIS A 231 -23.09 6.59 7.28
N LEU A 232 -22.34 5.62 6.75
CA LEU A 232 -22.29 5.33 5.32
C LEU A 232 -23.66 4.95 4.76
N ALA A 233 -24.37 4.03 5.42
CA ALA A 233 -25.68 3.58 4.99
C ALA A 233 -26.75 4.68 5.07
N LEU A 234 -26.80 5.43 6.18
CA LEU A 234 -27.77 6.51 6.37
C LEU A 234 -27.47 7.73 5.49
N SER A 235 -26.20 8.03 5.21
CA SER A 235 -25.82 9.10 4.27
C SER A 235 -26.25 8.79 2.84
N ASP A 236 -26.33 7.52 2.47
CA ASP A 236 -26.86 7.09 1.18
C ASP A 236 -28.40 7.19 1.15
N GLN A 237 -29.03 6.63 2.20
CA GLN A 237 -30.48 6.44 2.31
C GLN A 237 -31.25 7.74 2.52
N LEU A 238 -30.76 8.64 3.38
CA LEU A 238 -31.50 9.81 3.83
C LEU A 238 -31.34 10.99 2.87
N GLU A 239 -32.42 11.76 2.72
CA GLU A 239 -32.37 13.03 2.01
C GLU A 239 -31.40 14.00 2.72
N GLY A 240 -30.63 14.76 1.95
CA GLY A 240 -29.51 15.56 2.48
C GLY A 240 -28.22 14.76 2.74
N GLY A 241 -28.28 13.44 2.77
CA GLY A 241 -27.11 12.55 2.89
C GLY A 241 -26.24 12.89 4.11
N PRO A 242 -24.95 13.23 3.96
CA PRO A 242 -24.09 13.54 5.10
C PRO A 242 -24.51 14.82 5.85
N PHE A 243 -25.35 15.68 5.25
CA PHE A 243 -25.91 16.86 5.91
C PHE A 243 -27.12 16.55 6.79
N HIS A 244 -27.66 15.33 6.73
CA HIS A 244 -28.80 14.95 7.55
C HIS A 244 -28.42 14.93 9.04
N SER A 245 -29.32 15.35 9.92
CA SER A 245 -29.05 15.49 11.37
C SER A 245 -28.54 14.20 12.04
N LYS A 246 -29.05 13.04 11.63
CA LYS A 246 -28.53 11.73 12.06
C LYS A 246 -27.07 11.50 11.66
N CYS A 247 -26.68 11.87 10.44
CA CYS A 247 -25.31 11.73 9.96
C CYS A 247 -24.36 12.69 10.69
N LEU A 248 -24.79 13.92 10.95
CA LEU A 248 -24.02 14.88 11.78
C LEU A 248 -23.80 14.36 13.21
N LYS A 249 -24.82 13.75 13.83
CA LYS A 249 -24.68 13.09 15.14
C LYS A 249 -23.71 11.91 15.08
N LEU A 250 -23.80 11.08 14.04
CA LEU A 250 -22.87 9.97 13.83
C LEU A 250 -21.43 10.44 13.58
N ALA A 251 -21.23 11.59 12.92
CA ALA A 251 -19.91 12.20 12.77
C ALA A 251 -19.30 12.59 14.13
N LYS A 252 -20.10 13.20 15.03
CA LYS A 252 -19.63 13.50 16.38
C LYS A 252 -19.35 12.23 17.19
N LEU A 253 -20.24 11.25 17.15
CA LEU A 253 -20.02 9.95 17.82
C LEU A 253 -18.79 9.22 17.29
N HIS A 254 -18.49 9.33 15.99
CA HIS A 254 -17.28 8.75 15.42
C HIS A 254 -16.03 9.42 16.00
N SER A 255 -16.02 10.75 16.10
CA SER A 255 -14.93 11.48 16.78
C SER A 255 -14.76 11.02 18.23
N ASP A 256 -15.86 10.94 18.98
CA ASP A 256 -15.83 10.51 20.38
C ASP A 256 -15.33 9.05 20.52
N ALA A 257 -15.69 8.18 19.57
CA ALA A 257 -15.25 6.78 19.54
C ALA A 257 -13.76 6.62 19.20
N VAL A 258 -13.19 7.48 18.34
CA VAL A 258 -11.74 7.51 18.05
C VAL A 258 -10.96 7.90 19.30
N ASP A 259 -11.50 8.82 20.10
CA ASP A 259 -10.85 9.29 21.33
C ASP A 259 -11.15 8.42 22.55
N PHE A 260 -12.08 7.47 22.48
CA PHE A 260 -12.42 6.57 23.59
C PHE A 260 -11.21 5.89 24.27
N PRO A 261 -10.22 5.34 23.53
CA PRO A 261 -8.98 4.82 24.13
C PRO A 261 -8.24 5.82 25.03
N LYS A 262 -8.34 7.12 24.72
CA LYS A 262 -7.64 8.22 25.41
C LYS A 262 -8.50 8.85 26.49
N SER A 263 -9.81 9.01 26.23
CA SER A 263 -10.75 9.70 27.12
C SER A 263 -11.30 8.77 28.21
N GLY A 264 -11.39 7.46 27.94
CA GLY A 264 -12.09 6.50 28.79
C GLY A 264 -13.62 6.59 28.70
N ILE A 265 -14.16 7.50 27.89
CA ILE A 265 -15.61 7.74 27.74
C ILE A 265 -16.09 7.07 26.44
N PRO A 266 -16.94 6.04 26.51
CA PRO A 266 -17.40 5.34 25.33
C PRO A 266 -18.45 6.15 24.56
N ALA A 267 -18.37 6.13 23.23
CA ALA A 267 -19.41 6.71 22.38
C ALA A 267 -20.69 5.85 22.47
N GLN A 268 -21.81 6.46 22.83
CA GLN A 268 -23.09 5.76 22.98
C GLN A 268 -24.00 6.02 21.78
N MET A 269 -24.14 5.00 20.93
CA MET A 269 -24.98 5.07 19.74
C MET A 269 -26.42 4.66 20.07
N THR A 270 -27.36 5.60 19.95
CA THR A 270 -28.78 5.36 20.19
C THR A 270 -29.42 4.51 19.09
N PRO A 271 -30.50 3.75 19.39
CA PRO A 271 -31.14 2.86 18.40
C PRO A 271 -31.59 3.55 17.12
N ASP A 272 -32.04 4.81 17.18
CA ASP A 272 -32.51 5.58 16.02
C ASP A 272 -31.39 5.94 15.03
N LEU A 273 -30.13 5.83 15.44
CA LEU A 273 -28.95 6.05 14.59
C LEU A 273 -28.46 4.77 13.90
N ARG A 274 -29.06 3.61 14.19
CA ARG A 274 -28.70 2.33 13.54
C ARG A 274 -29.31 2.27 12.14
N ALA A 275 -28.55 1.75 11.19
CA ALA A 275 -29.05 1.45 9.85
C ALA A 275 -29.75 0.08 9.84
N GLU A 276 -31.03 0.07 9.45
CA GLU A 276 -31.82 -1.17 9.30
C GLU A 276 -31.64 -1.80 7.92
N LYS A 277 -31.38 -0.97 6.90
CA LYS A 277 -31.11 -1.38 5.53
C LYS A 277 -29.82 -0.76 5.03
N TYR A 278 -29.12 -1.48 4.15
CA TYR A 278 -27.81 -1.12 3.64
C TYR A 278 -27.84 -1.00 2.12
N PRO A 279 -27.11 -0.04 1.54
CA PRO A 279 -27.01 0.04 0.08
C PRO A 279 -26.24 -1.17 -0.48
N ASP A 280 -26.57 -1.55 -1.70
CA ASP A 280 -26.05 -2.71 -2.43
C ASP A 280 -24.52 -2.78 -2.50
N PHE A 281 -23.86 -1.62 -2.62
CA PHE A 281 -22.39 -1.55 -2.63
C PHE A 281 -21.72 -1.92 -1.30
N MET A 282 -22.48 -2.06 -0.20
CA MET A 282 -21.97 -2.58 1.08
C MET A 282 -22.05 -4.11 1.17
N GLU A 283 -22.54 -4.79 0.12
CA GLU A 283 -22.53 -6.25 -0.05
C GLU A 283 -23.12 -7.01 1.15
N LYS A 284 -24.17 -6.44 1.77
CA LYS A 284 -24.93 -7.10 2.84
C LYS A 284 -25.86 -8.18 2.26
N PRO A 285 -26.37 -9.11 3.08
CA PRO A 285 -27.34 -10.10 2.62
C PRO A 285 -28.57 -9.44 1.95
N PRO A 286 -29.20 -10.10 0.96
CA PRO A 286 -30.29 -9.49 0.18
C PRO A 286 -31.48 -9.00 1.02
N GLY A 287 -31.79 -9.65 2.16
CA GLY A 287 -32.92 -9.29 3.02
C GLY A 287 -32.79 -7.93 3.72
N ILE A 288 -31.57 -7.41 3.87
CA ILE A 288 -31.28 -6.11 4.49
C ILE A 288 -30.61 -5.13 3.53
N SER A 289 -30.64 -5.43 2.22
CA SER A 289 -29.99 -4.60 1.19
C SER A 289 -31.00 -3.90 0.29
N TYR A 290 -30.63 -2.75 -0.26
CA TYR A 290 -31.40 -2.03 -1.28
C TYR A 290 -30.48 -1.54 -2.40
N GLU A 291 -31.02 -1.38 -3.62
CA GLU A 291 -30.26 -0.79 -4.73
C GLU A 291 -30.09 0.72 -4.51
N SER A 292 -28.86 1.19 -4.32
CA SER A 292 -28.60 2.62 -4.14
C SER A 292 -28.66 3.37 -5.48
N GLU A 293 -29.44 4.44 -5.55
CA GLU A 293 -29.49 5.33 -6.73
C GLU A 293 -28.37 6.37 -6.75
N ARG A 294 -27.57 6.45 -5.68
CA ARG A 294 -26.48 7.42 -5.53
C ARG A 294 -25.24 6.98 -6.32
N ILE A 295 -24.23 7.85 -6.32
CA ILE A 295 -23.00 7.68 -7.10
C ILE A 295 -22.26 6.37 -6.77
N LEU A 296 -22.21 5.97 -5.49
CA LEU A 296 -21.53 4.75 -5.06
C LEU A 296 -22.23 3.49 -5.58
N GLY A 297 -23.56 3.40 -5.44
CA GLY A 297 -24.35 2.30 -5.99
C GLY A 297 -24.19 2.17 -7.51
N ARG A 298 -24.23 3.30 -8.23
CA ARG A 298 -24.01 3.32 -9.69
C ARG A 298 -22.63 2.80 -10.08
N ILE A 299 -21.57 3.25 -9.40
CA ILE A 299 -20.19 2.78 -9.66
C ILE A 299 -20.08 1.29 -9.37
N PHE A 300 -20.59 0.84 -8.22
CA PHE A 300 -20.58 -0.57 -7.83
C PHE A 300 -21.25 -1.42 -8.91
N ARG A 301 -22.49 -1.13 -9.30
CA ARG A 301 -23.21 -1.93 -10.30
C ARG A 301 -22.57 -1.88 -11.68
N GLU A 302 -22.08 -0.73 -12.13
CA GLU A 302 -21.39 -0.61 -13.43
C GLU A 302 -20.09 -1.43 -13.45
N CYS A 303 -19.27 -1.35 -12.40
CA CYS A 303 -17.99 -2.04 -12.33
C CYS A 303 -18.15 -3.53 -12.02
N SER A 304 -19.09 -3.91 -11.15
CA SER A 304 -19.36 -5.31 -10.80
C SER A 304 -19.87 -6.12 -11.99
N LYS A 305 -20.61 -5.51 -12.94
CA LYS A 305 -21.00 -6.18 -14.20
C LYS A 305 -19.82 -6.63 -15.04
N ALA A 306 -18.67 -5.96 -14.94
CA ALA A 306 -17.46 -6.30 -15.67
C ALA A 306 -16.59 -7.34 -14.94
N LEU A 307 -16.87 -7.62 -13.66
CA LEU A 307 -16.12 -8.58 -12.86
C LEU A 307 -16.60 -10.01 -13.14
N LYS A 308 -15.74 -10.78 -13.82
CA LYS A 308 -15.82 -12.23 -13.88
C LYS A 308 -14.70 -12.82 -13.02
N PRO A 309 -14.85 -14.04 -12.47
CA PRO A 309 -13.75 -14.74 -11.83
C PRO A 309 -12.53 -14.73 -12.77
N TRP A 310 -11.40 -14.24 -12.26
CA TRP A 310 -10.18 -14.22 -13.05
C TRP A 310 -9.62 -15.65 -13.14
N VAL A 311 -9.18 -16.01 -14.34
CA VAL A 311 -8.51 -17.26 -14.64
C VAL A 311 -7.34 -16.92 -15.57
N PRO A 312 -6.14 -17.50 -15.35
CA PRO A 312 -5.04 -17.38 -16.30
C PRO A 312 -5.50 -17.77 -17.70
N GLN A 313 -5.15 -16.97 -18.70
CA GLN A 313 -5.37 -17.30 -20.09
C GLN A 313 -4.22 -18.16 -20.61
N ASP A 314 -4.58 -19.19 -21.37
CA ASP A 314 -3.64 -19.98 -22.16
C ASP A 314 -3.26 -19.17 -23.41
N TYR A 315 -2.25 -18.32 -23.28
CA TYR A 315 -1.65 -17.69 -24.45
C TYR A 315 -0.89 -18.76 -25.22
N GLN A 316 -1.21 -18.93 -26.51
CA GLN A 316 -0.46 -19.81 -27.41
C GLN A 316 1.03 -19.50 -27.27
N GLN A 317 1.83 -20.55 -27.03
CA GLN A 317 3.24 -20.51 -26.69
C GLN A 317 4.01 -19.42 -27.45
N SER A 318 4.45 -18.38 -26.74
CA SER A 318 5.43 -17.40 -27.24
C SER A 318 6.78 -17.74 -26.63
N PHE A 319 7.34 -18.90 -27.00
CA PHE A 319 8.73 -19.19 -26.67
C PHE A 319 9.63 -18.18 -27.39
N ASN A 320 10.19 -17.25 -26.61
CA ASN A 320 11.06 -16.22 -27.15
C ASN A 320 12.49 -16.75 -27.25
N LYS A 321 12.84 -17.26 -28.43
CA LYS A 321 14.19 -17.78 -28.74
C LYS A 321 15.29 -16.75 -28.47
N LEU A 322 14.99 -15.46 -28.49
CA LEU A 322 15.95 -14.38 -28.22
C LEU A 322 16.40 -14.32 -26.76
N LEU A 323 15.67 -14.98 -25.85
CA LEU A 323 16.06 -15.12 -24.45
C LEU A 323 16.92 -16.35 -24.19
N VAL A 324 17.13 -17.17 -25.23
CA VAL A 324 17.98 -18.36 -25.19
C VAL A 324 19.33 -18.00 -25.82
N ILE A 325 20.33 -17.77 -24.98
CA ILE A 325 21.65 -17.27 -25.40
C ILE A 325 22.69 -18.40 -25.39
N ASP A 326 23.73 -18.25 -26.21
CA ASP A 326 24.79 -19.25 -26.31
C ASP A 326 25.48 -19.52 -24.96
N GLY A 327 25.59 -20.81 -24.60
CA GLY A 327 26.18 -21.28 -23.34
C GLY A 327 25.17 -21.43 -22.19
N HIS A 328 23.88 -21.25 -22.44
CA HIS A 328 22.83 -21.60 -21.48
C HIS A 328 22.75 -23.11 -21.23
N GLU A 329 23.20 -23.92 -22.20
CA GLU A 329 23.19 -25.38 -22.15
C GLU A 329 23.97 -25.93 -20.95
N ASP A 330 25.02 -25.21 -20.53
CA ASP A 330 25.86 -25.55 -19.38
C ASP A 330 25.09 -25.58 -18.04
N TYR A 331 23.90 -24.95 -18.01
CA TYR A 331 23.09 -24.78 -16.80
C TYR A 331 21.74 -25.53 -16.84
N LEU A 332 21.45 -26.32 -17.89
CA LEU A 332 20.15 -26.96 -18.06
C LEU A 332 19.82 -27.99 -16.97
N ASP A 333 20.79 -28.82 -16.57
CA ASP A 333 20.58 -29.86 -15.55
C ASP A 333 20.18 -29.25 -14.20
N ASP A 334 20.90 -28.21 -13.77
CA ASP A 334 20.58 -27.48 -12.54
C ASP A 334 19.26 -26.70 -12.68
N ALA A 335 18.98 -26.10 -13.84
CA ALA A 335 17.73 -25.40 -14.10
C ALA A 335 16.49 -26.32 -13.98
N HIS A 336 16.57 -27.56 -14.47
CA HIS A 336 15.53 -28.57 -14.31
C HIS A 336 15.29 -28.89 -12.83
N LYS A 337 16.36 -29.18 -12.08
CA LYS A 337 16.28 -29.49 -10.66
C LYS A 337 15.69 -28.31 -9.85
N PHE A 338 16.18 -27.10 -10.10
CA PHE A 338 15.72 -25.89 -9.41
C PHE A 338 14.27 -25.56 -9.72
N LYS A 339 13.83 -25.74 -10.97
CA LYS A 339 12.41 -25.59 -11.32
C LYS A 339 11.52 -26.55 -10.53
N GLU A 340 11.89 -27.84 -10.44
CA GLU A 340 11.09 -28.82 -9.70
C GLU A 340 11.00 -28.51 -8.19
N GLU A 341 12.08 -28.00 -7.61
CA GLU A 341 12.09 -27.55 -6.21
C GLU A 341 11.26 -26.28 -6.02
N TYR A 342 11.40 -25.28 -6.88
CA TYR A 342 10.60 -24.05 -6.85
C TYR A 342 9.10 -24.35 -6.99
N ASP A 343 8.72 -25.20 -7.94
CA ASP A 343 7.32 -25.56 -8.19
C ASP A 343 6.69 -26.28 -6.98
N ARG A 344 7.48 -27.10 -6.25
CA ARG A 344 7.05 -27.73 -5.00
C ARG A 344 6.83 -26.72 -3.89
N GLU A 345 7.73 -25.75 -3.72
CA GLU A 345 7.59 -24.68 -2.73
C GLU A 345 6.36 -23.80 -3.03
N MET A 346 6.18 -23.40 -4.29
CA MET A 346 5.02 -22.62 -4.73
C MET A 346 3.71 -23.39 -4.53
N SER A 347 3.69 -24.69 -4.85
CA SER A 347 2.52 -25.55 -4.62
C SER A 347 2.20 -25.70 -3.14
N SER A 348 3.22 -25.87 -2.28
CA SER A 348 3.05 -25.90 -0.82
C SER A 348 2.43 -24.60 -0.31
N LEU A 349 2.94 -23.45 -0.76
CA LEU A 349 2.44 -22.14 -0.35
C LEU A 349 1.00 -21.90 -0.81
N LYS A 350 0.67 -22.22 -2.07
CA LYS A 350 -0.70 -22.14 -2.60
C LYS A 350 -1.66 -22.99 -1.78
N ASN A 351 -1.29 -24.24 -1.50
CA ASN A 351 -2.13 -25.16 -0.71
C ASN A 351 -2.30 -24.68 0.73
N GLN A 352 -1.24 -24.15 1.34
CA GLN A 352 -1.27 -23.62 2.71
C GLN A 352 -2.23 -22.43 2.86
N TYR A 353 -2.37 -21.61 1.82
CA TYR A 353 -3.20 -20.38 1.85
C TYR A 353 -4.48 -20.45 1.00
N GLY A 354 -4.75 -21.58 0.34
CA GLY A 354 -5.91 -21.76 -0.54
C GLY A 354 -5.92 -20.79 -1.74
N VAL A 355 -4.75 -20.48 -2.29
CA VAL A 355 -4.58 -19.59 -3.47
C VAL A 355 -4.53 -20.44 -4.74
N LYS A 356 -5.16 -19.96 -5.82
CA LYS A 356 -5.42 -20.78 -7.02
C LYS A 356 -4.32 -20.70 -8.07
N SER A 357 -3.59 -19.59 -8.15
CA SER A 357 -2.57 -19.38 -9.18
C SER A 357 -1.23 -18.92 -8.62
N ASP A 358 -0.13 -19.37 -9.23
CA ASP A 358 1.22 -18.87 -8.93
C ASP A 358 1.33 -17.37 -9.24
N LEU A 359 0.60 -16.88 -10.23
CA LEU A 359 0.58 -15.46 -10.59
C LEU A 359 0.02 -14.59 -9.47
N GLU A 360 -0.98 -15.07 -8.73
CA GLU A 360 -1.51 -14.37 -7.55
C GLU A 360 -0.47 -14.29 -6.44
N VAL A 361 0.25 -15.39 -6.21
CA VAL A 361 1.33 -15.45 -5.21
C VAL A 361 2.48 -14.52 -5.58
N VAL A 362 2.97 -14.61 -6.82
CA VAL A 362 4.11 -13.82 -7.32
C VAL A 362 3.81 -12.33 -7.33
N SER A 363 2.58 -11.95 -7.71
CA SER A 363 2.19 -10.54 -7.82
C SER A 363 1.67 -9.91 -6.53
N GLY A 364 1.12 -10.72 -5.62
CA GLY A 364 0.36 -10.28 -4.46
C GLY A 364 -1.07 -9.82 -4.77
N PHE A 365 -1.51 -9.91 -6.02
CA PHE A 365 -2.87 -9.58 -6.43
C PHE A 365 -3.82 -10.75 -6.16
N ILE A 366 -3.99 -11.09 -4.87
CA ILE A 366 -4.84 -12.19 -4.43
C ILE A 366 -6.32 -11.85 -4.70
N THR A 367 -7.00 -12.69 -5.48
CA THR A 367 -8.41 -12.55 -5.85
C THR A 367 -9.35 -13.26 -4.88
N GLY A 368 -8.86 -14.28 -4.19
CA GLY A 368 -9.60 -15.00 -3.15
C GLY A 368 -8.77 -16.09 -2.49
N THR A 369 -9.23 -16.57 -1.35
CA THR A 369 -8.63 -17.70 -0.63
C THR A 369 -9.73 -18.67 -0.20
N ASP A 370 -9.52 -19.98 -0.38
CA ASP A 370 -10.50 -20.99 0.03
C ASP A 370 -10.42 -21.32 1.54
N ILE A 371 -9.56 -20.61 2.30
CA ILE A 371 -9.40 -20.81 3.75
C ILE A 371 -10.44 -20.02 4.54
N ILE A 372 -11.14 -20.73 5.41
CA ILE A 372 -11.99 -20.15 6.44
C ILE A 372 -11.10 -19.72 7.61
N THR A 373 -10.91 -18.42 7.80
CA THR A 373 -10.12 -17.87 8.91
C THR A 373 -10.76 -16.61 9.47
N ASN A 374 -10.55 -16.36 10.77
CA ASN A 374 -10.95 -15.12 11.44
C ASN A 374 -10.01 -13.94 11.12
N LYS A 375 -8.90 -14.18 10.42
CA LYS A 375 -7.96 -13.12 10.01
C LYS A 375 -8.56 -12.27 8.89
N LYS A 376 -8.33 -10.95 8.94
CA LYS A 376 -8.79 -10.04 7.87
C LYS A 376 -8.02 -10.37 6.59
N GLY A 377 -8.68 -10.27 5.42
CA GLY A 377 -8.06 -10.62 4.14
C GLY A 377 -6.76 -9.86 3.80
N HIS A 378 -6.55 -8.67 4.37
CA HIS A 378 -5.29 -7.93 4.23
C HIS A 378 -4.12 -8.57 4.98
N ASP A 379 -4.37 -9.17 6.15
CA ASP A 379 -3.36 -9.90 6.93
C ASP A 379 -2.91 -11.15 6.19
N ILE A 380 -3.87 -11.85 5.57
CA ILE A 380 -3.59 -13.04 4.76
C ILE A 380 -2.69 -12.69 3.57
N ARG A 381 -2.99 -11.59 2.85
CA ARG A 381 -2.13 -11.11 1.76
C ARG A 381 -0.72 -10.79 2.24
N LYS A 382 -0.55 -10.11 3.37
CA LYS A 382 0.77 -9.81 3.95
C LYS A 382 1.55 -11.08 4.28
N LEU A 383 0.89 -12.10 4.83
CA LEU A 383 1.51 -13.39 5.13
C LEU A 383 1.97 -14.12 3.86
N ILE A 384 1.12 -14.19 2.83
CA ILE A 384 1.47 -14.81 1.54
C ILE A 384 2.67 -14.07 0.91
N GLN A 385 2.64 -12.74 0.88
CA GLN A 385 3.73 -11.93 0.33
C GLN A 385 5.03 -12.07 1.12
N GLY A 386 4.96 -12.15 2.45
CA GLY A 386 6.13 -12.42 3.29
C GLY A 386 6.75 -13.79 3.02
N ALA A 387 5.92 -14.83 2.89
CA ALA A 387 6.38 -16.18 2.56
C ALA A 387 6.98 -16.25 1.15
N TYR A 388 6.32 -15.67 0.14
CA TYR A 388 6.85 -15.61 -1.23
C TYR A 388 8.15 -14.80 -1.31
N ALA A 389 8.29 -13.70 -0.56
CA ALA A 389 9.53 -12.95 -0.50
C ALA A 389 10.71 -13.81 0.00
N GLY A 390 10.45 -14.77 0.89
CA GLY A 390 11.42 -15.77 1.32
C GLY A 390 11.83 -16.72 0.19
N ILE A 391 10.84 -17.29 -0.52
CA ILE A 391 11.06 -18.16 -1.70
C ILE A 391 11.87 -17.40 -2.75
N ARG A 392 11.42 -16.20 -3.14
CA ARG A 392 12.11 -15.35 -4.12
C ARG A 392 13.56 -15.08 -3.72
N ARG A 393 13.83 -14.80 -2.44
CA ARG A 393 15.20 -14.55 -1.94
C ARG A 393 16.07 -15.80 -2.02
N LYS A 394 15.54 -16.98 -1.67
CA LYS A 394 16.26 -18.26 -1.79
C LYS A 394 16.69 -18.47 -3.24
N TRP A 395 15.75 -18.45 -4.17
CA TRP A 395 16.05 -18.73 -5.57
C TRP A 395 16.89 -17.64 -6.22
N ARG A 396 16.73 -16.38 -5.79
CA ARG A 396 17.63 -15.31 -6.23
C ARG A 396 19.08 -15.57 -5.79
N LYS A 397 19.28 -16.07 -4.57
CA LYS A 397 20.60 -16.47 -4.08
C LYS A 397 21.19 -17.62 -4.90
N GLU A 398 20.41 -18.67 -5.19
CA GLU A 398 20.87 -19.80 -6.03
C GLU A 398 21.25 -19.37 -7.46
N LEU A 399 20.60 -18.32 -7.99
CA LEU A 399 20.95 -17.73 -9.27
C LEU A 399 22.30 -17.02 -9.23
N GLU A 400 22.56 -16.22 -8.19
CA GLU A 400 23.65 -15.24 -8.17
C GLU A 400 24.90 -15.67 -7.39
N GLU A 401 24.78 -16.58 -6.41
CA GLU A 401 25.81 -16.81 -5.39
C GLU A 401 27.14 -17.30 -5.94
N GLU A 402 27.12 -18.13 -6.99
CA GLU A 402 28.34 -18.61 -7.65
C GLU A 402 29.08 -17.52 -8.45
N PHE A 403 28.45 -16.37 -8.66
CA PHE A 403 28.98 -15.26 -9.47
C PHE A 403 29.37 -14.04 -8.64
N TYR A 404 29.28 -14.10 -7.31
CA TYR A 404 29.66 -13.00 -6.43
C TYR A 404 31.15 -12.66 -6.49
N ALA A 405 31.45 -11.37 -6.39
CA ALA A 405 32.83 -10.92 -6.20
C ALA A 405 33.37 -11.40 -4.83
N PRO A 406 34.68 -11.70 -4.70
CA PRO A 406 35.27 -12.17 -3.45
C PRO A 406 34.96 -11.23 -2.28
N GLY A 407 34.33 -11.75 -1.22
CA GLY A 407 33.96 -10.98 -0.04
C GLY A 407 32.74 -10.06 -0.21
N SER A 408 32.03 -10.14 -1.34
CA SER A 408 30.84 -9.34 -1.65
C SER A 408 29.59 -10.23 -1.75
N LYS A 409 28.42 -9.59 -1.68
CA LYS A 409 27.12 -10.21 -2.02
C LYS A 409 26.56 -9.68 -3.34
N ASN A 410 27.41 -9.03 -4.14
CA ASN A 410 27.07 -8.50 -5.45
C ASN A 410 27.78 -9.31 -6.53
N VAL A 411 27.08 -9.55 -7.64
CA VAL A 411 27.62 -10.22 -8.83
C VAL A 411 28.79 -9.41 -9.40
N ASP A 412 29.91 -10.07 -9.66
CA ASP A 412 31.05 -9.45 -10.34
C ASP A 412 30.64 -9.08 -11.77
N HIS A 413 30.98 -7.87 -12.22
CA HIS A 413 30.72 -7.43 -13.59
C HIS A 413 31.30 -8.41 -14.63
N GLN A 414 32.44 -9.04 -14.34
CA GLN A 414 33.05 -10.05 -15.22
C GLN A 414 32.21 -11.33 -15.33
N ASN A 415 31.39 -11.61 -14.32
CA ASN A 415 30.55 -12.82 -14.26
C ASN A 415 29.14 -12.60 -14.84
N GLN A 416 28.78 -11.38 -15.23
CA GLN A 416 27.45 -11.07 -15.78
C GLN A 416 27.03 -11.95 -16.97
N PRO A 417 27.91 -12.27 -17.95
CA PRO A 417 27.54 -13.16 -19.05
C PRO A 417 27.15 -14.57 -18.59
N PHE A 418 27.75 -15.07 -17.50
CA PHE A 418 27.43 -16.40 -16.95
C PHE A 418 26.11 -16.39 -16.18
N LEU A 419 25.84 -15.31 -15.42
CA LEU A 419 24.55 -15.08 -14.78
C LEU A 419 23.41 -15.06 -15.83
N GLU A 420 23.62 -14.36 -16.94
CA GLU A 420 22.67 -14.30 -18.04
C GLU A 420 22.44 -15.67 -18.70
N ARG A 421 23.49 -16.47 -18.89
CA ARG A 421 23.36 -17.86 -19.41
C ARG A 421 22.53 -18.73 -18.46
N LYS A 422 22.75 -18.61 -17.15
CA LYS A 422 21.97 -19.34 -16.15
C LYS A 422 20.50 -18.90 -16.13
N ALA A 423 20.22 -17.59 -16.16
CA ALA A 423 18.86 -17.07 -16.26
C ALA A 423 18.16 -17.50 -17.58
N SER A 424 18.92 -17.52 -18.67
CA SER A 424 18.49 -18.02 -19.97
C SER A 424 18.11 -19.50 -19.93
N ALA A 425 18.89 -20.34 -19.25
CA ALA A 425 18.58 -21.75 -19.03
C ALA A 425 17.29 -21.94 -18.23
N TRP A 426 17.07 -21.13 -17.18
CA TRP A 426 15.82 -21.14 -16.40
C TRP A 426 14.61 -20.81 -17.28
N TYR A 427 14.75 -19.83 -18.18
CA TYR A 427 13.70 -19.50 -19.15
C TYR A 427 13.46 -20.65 -20.12
N ALA A 428 14.51 -21.23 -20.71
CA ALA A 428 14.42 -22.33 -21.66
C ALA A 428 13.66 -23.54 -21.09
N VAL A 429 14.04 -24.00 -19.90
CA VAL A 429 13.41 -25.15 -19.21
C VAL A 429 11.93 -24.92 -18.93
N CYS A 430 11.52 -23.67 -18.67
CA CYS A 430 10.12 -23.33 -18.43
C CYS A 430 9.29 -23.16 -19.70
N TYR A 431 9.87 -22.62 -20.78
CA TYR A 431 9.10 -22.12 -21.92
C TYR A 431 9.24 -22.95 -23.20
N GLN A 432 10.32 -23.70 -23.39
CA GLN A 432 10.59 -24.44 -24.63
C GLN A 432 9.50 -25.48 -24.95
N ASP A 433 9.01 -26.18 -23.91
CA ASP A 433 7.99 -27.22 -24.03
C ASP A 433 6.75 -26.94 -23.15
N LEU A 434 6.45 -25.65 -22.88
CA LEU A 434 5.40 -25.23 -21.95
C LEU A 434 4.01 -25.74 -22.33
N LYS A 435 3.38 -26.61 -21.53
CA LYS A 435 2.02 -27.09 -21.79
C LYS A 435 0.96 -26.29 -21.02
N PRO A 436 -0.30 -26.28 -21.49
CA PRO A 436 -1.40 -25.73 -20.71
C PRO A 436 -1.46 -26.34 -19.30
N GLY A 437 -1.46 -25.47 -18.29
CA GLY A 437 -1.46 -25.86 -16.87
C GLY A 437 -0.08 -26.03 -16.22
N ASP A 438 1.01 -26.02 -16.99
CA ASP A 438 2.37 -26.10 -16.42
C ASP A 438 2.74 -24.80 -15.68
N PRO A 439 3.42 -24.88 -14.53
CA PRO A 439 3.98 -23.70 -13.87
C PRO A 439 5.13 -23.08 -14.69
N TYR A 440 5.05 -21.77 -14.91
CA TYR A 440 6.03 -21.00 -15.72
C TYR A 440 6.57 -19.75 -15.01
N THR A 441 6.34 -19.62 -13.71
CA THR A 441 6.74 -18.39 -12.97
C THR A 441 8.20 -18.37 -12.52
N PHE A 442 8.87 -19.54 -12.47
CA PHE A 442 10.25 -19.71 -11.98
C PHE A 442 11.29 -18.76 -12.60
N PRO A 443 11.44 -18.62 -13.94
CA PRO A 443 12.48 -17.79 -14.53
C PRO A 443 12.33 -16.30 -14.17
N TRP A 444 11.13 -15.85 -13.79
CA TRP A 444 10.87 -14.46 -13.45
C TRP A 444 11.37 -14.05 -12.06
N VAL A 445 11.96 -14.98 -11.30
CA VAL A 445 12.87 -14.61 -10.20
C VAL A 445 14.06 -13.79 -10.70
N ALA A 446 14.45 -14.00 -11.97
CA ALA A 446 15.51 -13.30 -12.70
C ALA A 446 14.97 -12.25 -13.70
N TRP A 447 13.80 -11.64 -13.43
CA TRP A 447 13.12 -10.76 -14.38
C TRP A 447 14.00 -9.62 -14.92
N ASP A 448 14.86 -9.03 -14.08
CA ASP A 448 15.78 -7.95 -14.40
C ASP A 448 16.91 -8.40 -15.34
N THR A 449 17.50 -9.57 -15.07
CA THR A 449 18.49 -10.20 -15.96
C THR A 449 17.85 -10.53 -17.32
N LEU A 450 16.63 -11.09 -17.33
CA LEU A 450 15.90 -11.39 -18.56
C LEU A 450 15.52 -10.12 -19.34
N CYS A 451 15.11 -9.05 -18.65
CA CYS A 451 14.91 -7.73 -19.27
C CYS A 451 16.21 -7.19 -19.89
N THR A 452 17.34 -7.37 -19.22
CA THR A 452 18.66 -6.94 -19.72
C THR A 452 19.02 -7.69 -21.01
N ILE A 453 18.84 -9.02 -21.04
CA ILE A 453 19.02 -9.83 -22.25
C ILE A 453 18.11 -9.33 -23.38
N ALA A 454 16.82 -9.14 -23.10
CA ALA A 454 15.84 -8.66 -24.08
C ALA A 454 16.22 -7.29 -24.67
N HIS A 455 16.64 -6.34 -23.83
CA HIS A 455 17.08 -5.01 -24.26
C HIS A 455 18.32 -5.08 -25.15
N ARG A 456 19.32 -5.89 -24.78
CA ARG A 456 20.54 -6.06 -25.56
C ARG A 456 20.23 -6.65 -26.95
N VAL A 457 19.43 -7.71 -27.02
CA VAL A 457 19.10 -8.36 -28.29
C VAL A 457 18.28 -7.42 -29.19
N ARG A 458 17.33 -6.66 -28.62
CA ARG A 458 16.57 -5.67 -29.38
C ARG A 458 17.46 -4.57 -29.95
N THR A 459 18.46 -4.12 -29.19
CA THR A 459 19.41 -3.09 -29.64
C THR A 459 20.27 -3.62 -30.78
N GLN A 460 20.73 -4.87 -30.70
CA GLN A 460 21.51 -5.52 -31.76
C GLN A 460 20.70 -5.68 -33.06
N GLN A 461 19.43 -6.09 -32.98
CA GLN A 461 18.55 -6.20 -34.15
C GLN A 461 18.31 -4.85 -34.83
N LEU A 462 18.11 -3.77 -34.06
CA LEU A 462 17.96 -2.42 -34.61
C LEU A 462 19.23 -1.91 -35.32
N THR A 463 20.42 -2.34 -34.88
CA THR A 463 21.68 -1.98 -35.54
C THR A 463 21.97 -2.79 -36.82
N GLU A 464 21.39 -3.99 -36.95
CA GLU A 464 21.55 -4.85 -38.13
C GLU A 464 20.54 -4.53 -39.24
N ASP A 465 19.32 -4.08 -38.89
CA ASP A 465 18.24 -3.78 -39.85
C ASP A 465 18.34 -2.37 -40.50
N ASP A 466 19.22 -1.48 -40.02
CA ASP A 466 19.49 -0.18 -40.67
C ASP A 466 20.95 0.29 -40.52
N PRO A 467 21.87 -0.17 -41.40
CA PRO A 467 23.28 0.26 -41.39
C PRO A 467 23.49 1.69 -41.90
N THR A 468 22.43 2.47 -42.21
CA THR A 468 22.54 3.78 -42.90
C THR A 468 21.97 4.98 -42.16
N SER A 469 21.39 4.84 -40.96
CA SER A 469 20.79 5.98 -40.23
C SER A 469 21.65 6.60 -39.12
N VAL A 470 22.98 6.56 -39.25
CA VAL A 470 23.86 7.40 -38.41
C VAL A 470 24.62 8.41 -39.27
N SER A 471 24.02 9.59 -39.47
CA SER A 471 24.77 10.83 -39.64
C SER A 471 23.93 12.08 -39.27
N VAL A 472 24.42 12.80 -38.22
CA VAL A 472 24.17 14.23 -37.85
C VAL A 472 22.75 14.52 -37.32
N SER A 473 22.48 15.11 -36.14
CA SER A 473 23.19 16.00 -35.21
C SER A 473 22.40 16.10 -33.89
N GLY A 474 23.06 16.32 -32.75
CA GLY A 474 22.41 16.81 -31.52
C GLY A 474 23.20 16.54 -30.24
N ASP A 475 24.26 17.32 -30.05
CA ASP A 475 25.07 17.39 -28.85
C ASP A 475 24.24 17.92 -27.66
N GLU A 476 23.90 17.07 -26.69
CA GLU A 476 23.67 17.48 -25.29
C GLU A 476 24.32 16.41 -24.40
N GLY A 477 25.40 16.83 -23.72
CA GLY A 477 26.30 15.98 -22.97
C GLY A 477 25.63 15.26 -21.80
N ILE A 478 25.80 13.94 -21.75
CA ILE A 478 25.69 13.16 -20.53
C ILE A 478 27.10 13.14 -19.91
N GLU A 479 27.36 14.07 -19.01
CA GLU A 479 28.51 13.98 -18.12
C GLU A 479 28.34 12.75 -17.22
N SER A 480 29.31 11.84 -17.31
CA SER A 480 29.50 10.71 -16.41
C SER A 480 29.76 11.23 -14.99
N THR A 481 28.73 11.27 -14.15
CA THR A 481 28.93 11.50 -12.72
C THR A 481 29.36 10.18 -12.07
N VAL A 482 30.67 10.05 -11.88
CA VAL A 482 31.29 9.12 -10.95
C VAL A 482 30.75 9.44 -9.56
N ILE A 483 30.06 8.50 -8.94
CA ILE A 483 29.71 8.58 -7.52
C ILE A 483 30.98 8.14 -6.75
N GLU A 484 31.85 9.09 -6.44
CA GLU A 484 32.86 8.92 -5.39
C GLU A 484 32.18 9.16 -4.04
N GLU A 485 32.16 8.14 -3.18
CA GLU A 485 31.80 8.31 -1.77
C GLU A 485 32.90 9.11 -1.05
N PRO A 486 32.57 10.17 -0.28
CA PRO A 486 33.57 10.94 0.42
C PRO A 486 34.12 10.20 1.64
N SER A 487 35.42 9.99 1.59
CA SER A 487 36.27 9.44 2.63
C SER A 487 36.30 10.36 3.85
N GLN A 488 36.13 9.77 5.03
CA GLN A 488 36.25 10.43 6.33
C GLN A 488 37.67 10.99 6.53
N PHE A 489 37.78 12.30 6.78
CA PHE A 489 38.99 12.91 7.31
C PHE A 489 38.95 12.98 8.84
N ILE A 490 40.01 12.45 9.44
CA ILE A 490 40.40 12.56 10.84
C ILE A 490 41.14 13.89 11.05
N ALA A 491 40.83 14.62 12.13
CA ALA A 491 41.84 15.32 12.95
C ALA A 491 41.28 15.87 14.28
N ALA A 492 41.94 15.45 15.38
CA ALA A 492 42.25 16.15 16.65
C ALA A 492 41.12 16.93 17.37
N GLY A 493 40.78 16.67 18.64
CA GLY A 493 41.64 16.40 19.78
C GLY A 493 41.76 17.67 20.64
N LEU A 494 41.12 17.71 21.82
CA LEU A 494 41.56 18.47 23.00
C LEU A 494 40.75 18.06 24.24
N THR A 495 41.43 18.13 25.38
CA THR A 495 41.22 17.39 26.62
C THR A 495 40.55 18.18 27.75
N SER A 496 39.84 17.44 28.62
CA SER A 496 39.73 17.54 30.09
C SER A 496 39.23 18.82 30.79
N HIS A 497 38.10 18.71 31.51
CA HIS A 497 38.03 18.67 32.99
C HIS A 497 36.58 18.38 33.45
N GLY A 498 36.37 17.36 34.29
CA GLY A 498 35.10 17.13 35.01
C GLY A 498 35.13 17.73 36.43
N PRO A 499 34.28 17.29 37.38
CA PRO A 499 32.95 16.67 37.28
C PRO A 499 31.91 17.42 38.17
N GLN A 500 30.60 17.11 38.06
CA GLN A 500 29.70 16.90 39.22
C GLN A 500 28.28 16.44 38.82
N THR A 501 27.88 15.32 39.45
CA THR A 501 26.55 14.91 39.95
C THR A 501 25.37 14.64 38.98
N THR A 502 25.00 13.34 38.95
CA THR A 502 23.75 12.65 38.56
C THR A 502 22.48 13.17 39.28
N PRO A 503 21.22 12.71 39.02
CA PRO A 503 20.78 11.52 38.25
C PRO A 503 19.51 11.70 37.35
N SER A 504 19.09 10.58 36.75
CA SER A 504 17.79 10.29 36.10
C SER A 504 17.69 10.69 34.62
N GLY A 505 17.13 9.89 33.72
CA GLY A 505 16.52 8.58 33.81
C GLY A 505 16.18 8.13 32.38
N THR A 506 16.52 6.89 32.06
CA THR A 506 16.18 6.22 30.79
C THR A 506 14.69 5.92 30.73
N PRO A 507 14.03 6.05 29.56
CA PRO A 507 12.89 5.21 29.23
C PRO A 507 13.32 4.08 28.31
N LEU A 508 13.21 2.88 28.84
CA LEU A 508 13.31 1.60 28.16
C LEU A 508 12.20 1.49 27.11
N ALA A 509 12.56 1.05 25.91
CA ALA A 509 11.65 0.47 24.95
C ALA A 509 11.07 -0.84 25.52
N LEU A 510 9.75 -0.98 25.51
CA LEU A 510 9.08 -2.27 25.70
C LEU A 510 8.11 -2.49 24.53
N ALA A 511 8.61 -3.17 23.51
CA ALA A 511 7.78 -3.88 22.55
C ALA A 511 7.33 -5.19 23.23
N VAL A 512 6.02 -5.33 23.46
CA VAL A 512 5.43 -6.61 23.90
C VAL A 512 4.56 -7.12 22.76
N THR A 513 5.14 -8.04 22.01
CA THR A 513 4.42 -8.98 21.15
C THR A 513 3.94 -10.13 22.04
N MET A 514 2.64 -10.24 22.32
CA MET A 514 2.12 -11.42 23.01
C MET A 514 1.62 -12.45 21.98
N GLN A 515 2.34 -13.56 21.95
CA GLN A 515 1.90 -14.85 21.43
C GLN A 515 0.88 -15.47 22.40
N ASN A 516 -0.12 -16.14 21.84
CA ASN A 516 -1.11 -16.95 22.55
C ASN A 516 -0.42 -18.07 23.35
N LEU A 517 -0.76 -18.18 24.64
CA LEU A 517 -0.52 -19.37 25.45
C LEU A 517 -1.88 -19.94 25.87
N SER A 518 -2.21 -21.12 25.33
CA SER A 518 -3.21 -22.03 25.86
C SER A 518 -2.57 -22.93 26.90
N SER A 519 -3.24 -23.05 28.05
CA SER A 519 -2.88 -23.82 29.23
C SER A 519 -3.15 -25.32 29.09
N GLU A 520 -2.16 -26.16 29.37
CA GLU A 520 -2.32 -27.51 29.97
C GLU A 520 -1.12 -27.77 30.92
N GLU A 521 -1.38 -28.21 32.16
CA GLU A 521 -0.40 -28.71 33.15
C GLU A 521 -0.59 -30.26 33.35
N PRO A 522 0.21 -30.99 34.17
CA PRO A 522 1.63 -31.32 33.98
C PRO A 522 1.95 -32.82 34.26
N SER A 523 3.16 -33.26 33.89
CA SER A 523 4.02 -34.36 34.44
C SER A 523 4.83 -34.96 33.27
N SER A 524 6.13 -35.25 33.29
CA SER A 524 7.25 -35.36 34.25
C SER A 524 8.56 -35.50 33.41
N PRO A 525 9.79 -35.49 33.97
CA PRO A 525 10.96 -34.86 33.35
C PRO A 525 12.03 -35.83 32.84
N VAL A 526 12.77 -35.49 31.76
CA VAL A 526 14.20 -35.85 31.63
C VAL A 526 14.95 -35.02 30.57
N ASP A 527 16.16 -34.63 30.98
CA ASP A 527 17.39 -34.32 30.23
C ASP A 527 17.60 -32.97 29.54
N ALA A 528 18.46 -32.21 30.21
CA ALA A 528 19.18 -31.02 29.78
C ALA A 528 20.31 -31.38 28.82
N VAL A 529 20.49 -30.59 27.76
CA VAL A 529 21.78 -30.42 27.05
C VAL A 529 21.93 -28.96 26.59
N ASP A 530 23.17 -28.49 26.70
CA ASP A 530 23.70 -27.14 26.73
C ASP A 530 23.27 -26.13 25.65
N SER A 531 23.20 -24.89 26.12
CA SER A 531 23.12 -23.65 25.35
C SER A 531 24.52 -23.14 25.01
N HIS A 532 24.79 -22.93 23.72
CA HIS A 532 25.89 -22.11 23.23
C HIS A 532 25.35 -20.87 22.53
N ASP A 533 25.97 -19.74 22.88
CA ASP A 533 25.68 -18.37 22.47
C ASP A 533 25.56 -18.18 20.96
N ILE A 534 24.48 -17.51 20.54
CA ILE A 534 24.40 -16.84 19.23
C ILE A 534 24.05 -15.38 19.51
N GLU A 535 25.06 -14.51 19.41
CA GLU A 535 24.90 -13.07 19.33
C GLU A 535 24.04 -12.70 18.11
N ALA A 536 22.96 -11.95 18.33
CA ALA A 536 22.16 -11.37 17.28
C ALA A 536 22.82 -10.08 16.74
N PRO A 537 23.11 -9.94 15.44
CA PRO A 537 23.60 -8.69 14.90
C PRO A 537 22.46 -7.67 14.77
N LEU A 538 22.71 -6.48 15.30
CA LEU A 538 21.92 -5.26 15.16
C LEU A 538 21.59 -4.98 13.68
N SER A 539 20.31 -4.98 13.34
CA SER A 539 19.84 -4.56 12.02
C SER A 539 19.88 -3.04 11.91
N THR A 540 20.74 -2.53 11.04
CA THR A 540 20.72 -1.15 10.56
C THR A 540 19.45 -0.92 9.74
N HIS A 541 18.51 -0.16 10.29
CA HIS A 541 17.37 0.38 9.53
C HIS A 541 17.89 1.42 8.53
N SER A 542 17.92 1.07 7.24
CA SER A 542 17.97 2.07 6.17
C SER A 542 16.61 2.78 6.08
N PRO A 543 16.55 4.12 6.01
CA PRO A 543 15.30 4.84 5.87
C PRO A 543 14.73 4.57 4.46
N ASN A 544 13.59 3.89 4.40
CA ASN A 544 12.81 3.81 3.17
C ASN A 544 12.35 5.22 2.82
N GLN A 545 12.87 5.78 1.72
CA GLN A 545 12.28 6.94 1.06
C GLN A 545 10.86 6.56 0.61
N SER A 546 9.84 7.15 1.23
CA SER A 546 8.46 6.99 0.81
C SER A 546 8.23 7.80 -0.46
N GLU A 547 8.30 7.14 -1.62
CA GLU A 547 7.96 7.77 -2.90
C GLU A 547 6.49 8.23 -2.92
N PRO A 548 6.17 9.39 -3.53
CA PRO A 548 4.80 9.89 -3.59
C PRO A 548 3.92 8.96 -4.40
N ARG A 549 2.88 8.42 -3.78
CA ARG A 549 1.89 7.57 -4.46
C ARG A 549 0.84 8.45 -5.16
N PRO A 550 0.49 8.18 -6.42
CA PRO A 550 -0.57 8.91 -7.11
C PRO A 550 -1.89 8.81 -6.35
N LEU A 551 -2.54 9.96 -6.13
CA LEU A 551 -3.75 10.01 -5.30
C LEU A 551 -4.87 9.18 -5.91
N ARG A 552 -5.36 8.25 -5.11
CA ARG A 552 -6.58 7.51 -5.37
C ARG A 552 -7.59 7.88 -4.33
N ILE A 553 -8.62 8.60 -4.76
CA ILE A 553 -9.76 8.85 -3.91
C ILE A 553 -10.63 7.59 -3.96
N ALA A 554 -10.71 6.84 -2.87
CA ALA A 554 -11.92 6.04 -2.70
C ALA A 554 -13.05 7.06 -2.63
N VAL A 555 -14.11 6.96 -3.42
CA VAL A 555 -15.26 7.89 -3.26
C VAL A 555 -15.83 7.77 -1.85
N THR A 556 -15.59 6.63 -1.18
CA THR A 556 -15.76 6.41 0.26
C THR A 556 -14.85 7.25 1.18
N LEU A 557 -13.78 7.88 0.70
CA LEU A 557 -13.04 8.90 1.45
C LEU A 557 -13.89 10.16 1.71
N LEU A 558 -15.00 10.35 0.98
CA LEU A 558 -16.01 11.37 1.25
C LEU A 558 -17.22 10.83 2.02
N THR A 559 -17.24 9.54 2.40
CA THR A 559 -18.36 8.92 3.13
C THR A 559 -17.95 7.93 4.23
N GLY A 560 -16.66 7.86 4.58
CA GLY A 560 -16.08 6.88 5.49
C GLY A 560 -15.97 5.45 4.89
N PHE A 561 -14.81 4.80 5.14
CA PHE A 561 -14.63 3.36 5.43
C PHE A 561 -13.58 2.59 4.61
N GLN A 562 -12.80 1.77 5.34
CA GLN A 562 -12.18 0.50 4.93
C GLN A 562 -12.56 -0.56 5.98
N ALA A 563 -12.89 -1.78 5.52
CA ALA A 563 -13.63 -2.76 6.29
C ALA A 563 -12.86 -3.64 7.29
N GLY A 564 -13.59 -3.97 8.36
CA GLY A 564 -13.40 -5.13 9.24
C GLY A 564 -14.56 -5.17 10.23
N ALA A 565 -15.69 -5.77 9.85
CA ALA A 565 -16.78 -6.03 10.78
C ALA A 565 -16.41 -7.24 11.65
N ILE A 566 -16.38 -7.05 12.96
CA ILE A 566 -16.62 -8.14 13.90
C ILE A 566 -18.06 -7.96 14.35
N SER A 567 -18.92 -8.91 14.03
CA SER A 567 -20.16 -9.11 14.78
C SER A 567 -19.78 -10.02 15.93
N VAL A 568 -19.52 -9.45 17.11
CA VAL A 568 -19.60 -10.23 18.35
C VAL A 568 -21.08 -10.20 18.72
N GLU A 569 -21.79 -11.31 18.54
CA GLU A 569 -23.01 -11.51 19.32
C GLU A 569 -22.59 -11.52 20.79
N PRO A 570 -23.14 -10.65 21.65
CA PRO A 570 -22.78 -10.65 23.06
C PRO A 570 -23.53 -11.79 23.75
N ASP A 571 -23.01 -13.01 23.63
CA ASP A 571 -23.23 -14.04 24.66
C ASP A 571 -22.17 -13.84 25.74
N VAL A 572 -22.22 -12.67 26.41
CA VAL A 572 -21.49 -12.44 27.64
C VAL A 572 -22.47 -12.71 28.76
N ASP A 573 -22.22 -13.76 29.53
CA ASP A 573 -23.00 -14.14 30.70
C ASP A 573 -23.19 -12.91 31.61
N ASP A 574 -24.43 -12.50 31.86
CA ASP A 574 -24.80 -11.32 32.65
C ASP A 574 -24.12 -11.31 34.04
N LYS A 575 -23.74 -12.48 34.55
CA LYS A 575 -22.94 -12.61 35.78
C LYS A 575 -21.55 -11.98 35.70
N VAL A 576 -20.87 -12.12 34.56
CA VAL A 576 -19.51 -11.57 34.36
C VAL A 576 -19.56 -10.06 34.23
N LEU A 577 -20.60 -9.54 33.57
CA LEU A 577 -20.87 -8.10 33.49
C LEU A 577 -21.15 -7.51 34.89
N HIS A 578 -21.94 -8.21 35.72
CA HIS A 578 -22.23 -7.77 37.09
C HIS A 578 -21.00 -7.80 38.02
N GLU A 579 -20.17 -8.86 37.97
CA GLU A 579 -18.99 -8.98 38.83
C GLU A 579 -17.86 -8.00 38.45
N VAL A 580 -17.70 -7.65 37.17
CA VAL A 580 -16.59 -6.81 36.70
C VAL A 580 -16.96 -5.32 36.62
N LEU A 581 -18.21 -4.99 36.29
CA LEU A 581 -18.63 -3.59 36.05
C LEU A 581 -19.33 -2.94 37.24
N GLY A 582 -19.68 -3.70 38.29
CA GLY A 582 -20.17 -3.14 39.56
C GLY A 582 -21.47 -2.34 39.46
N TYR A 583 -22.35 -2.71 38.53
CA TYR A 583 -23.75 -2.27 38.56
C TYR A 583 -24.59 -3.10 39.53
#